data_AF-A0A3B0Y0Q7-F1
#
_entry.id   AF-A0A3B0Y0Q7-F1
#
_cell.length_a   1.000
_cell.length_b   1.000
_cell.length_c   1.000
_cell.angle_alpha   90.00
_cell.angle_beta   90.00
_cell.angle_gamma   90.00
#
_symmetry.space_group_name_H-M   'P 1'
#
loop_
_entity.id
_entity.type
_entity.pdbx_description
1 polymer ?
#
loop_
_entity_poly.entity_id
_entity_poly.type
_entity_poly.pdbx_seq_one_letter_code
_entity_poly.pdbx_strand_id
1 'polypeptide(L)'
;MNRPYAESADQNKEVIVDVLRQYFVKSGNVLEIGAGTGQHARYFSSLLTTLRWTPSEVPDYMLMLEQGITNSGISNLIDPISVDVNTVQPGSSGPLAVQYDYIYSANTLHIMSWQSCINLISLVSNLLASGGLMVTYGPYNVNNQFSSDSNERFDLWLKQRDSLSGIRDIDDLRCEGLEKNLQIDDIIEMPVNNKMLIWRKI
;
A
#
# COMPACT_ATOMS: atom_id res chain seq x y z
N MET A 1 -5.89 -26.98 5.00
CA MET A 1 -6.67 -25.75 4.79
C MET A 1 -6.03 -24.98 3.65
N ASN A 2 -6.82 -24.59 2.64
CA ASN A 2 -6.31 -23.73 1.56
C ASN A 2 -6.17 -22.31 2.10
N ARG A 3 -5.06 -21.65 1.74
CA ARG A 3 -4.82 -20.26 2.14
C ARG A 3 -5.76 -19.32 1.36
N PRO A 4 -6.17 -18.18 1.96
CA PRO A 4 -6.88 -17.14 1.24
C PRO A 4 -6.17 -16.74 -0.04
N TYR A 5 -6.96 -16.41 -1.07
CA TYR A 5 -6.44 -16.10 -2.40
C TYR A 5 -7.20 -14.93 -3.04
N ALA A 6 -6.43 -14.02 -3.61
CA ALA A 6 -6.86 -12.87 -4.40
C ALA A 6 -6.14 -12.95 -5.75
N GLU A 7 -6.92 -13.04 -6.82
CA GLU A 7 -6.40 -13.15 -8.18
C GLU A 7 -5.60 -11.90 -8.59
N SER A 8 -6.09 -10.71 -8.23
CA SER A 8 -5.39 -9.45 -8.51
C SER A 8 -3.99 -9.43 -7.92
N ALA A 9 -3.82 -9.89 -6.67
CA ALA A 9 -2.52 -9.97 -6.01
C ALA A 9 -1.57 -10.96 -6.72
N ASP A 10 -2.10 -12.04 -7.31
CA ASP A 10 -1.29 -12.99 -8.06
C ASP A 10 -0.82 -12.42 -9.41
N GLN A 11 -1.72 -11.73 -10.12
CA GLN A 11 -1.46 -11.15 -11.44
C GLN A 11 -0.44 -10.01 -11.41
N ASN A 12 -0.41 -9.20 -10.34
CA ASN A 12 0.44 -8.00 -10.29
C ASN A 12 1.73 -8.15 -9.46
N LYS A 13 1.92 -9.26 -8.71
CA LYS A 13 3.09 -9.42 -7.83
C LYS A 13 4.44 -9.32 -8.56
N GLU A 14 4.57 -9.88 -9.76
CA GLU A 14 5.86 -9.93 -10.46
C GLU A 14 6.29 -8.53 -10.92
N VAL A 15 5.38 -7.81 -11.57
CA VAL A 15 5.66 -6.45 -12.06
C VAL A 15 5.86 -5.47 -10.91
N ILE A 16 5.14 -5.64 -9.79
CA ILE A 16 5.33 -4.81 -8.60
C ILE A 16 6.71 -5.08 -7.98
N VAL A 17 7.11 -6.34 -7.78
CA VAL A 17 8.39 -6.63 -7.11
C VAL A 17 9.58 -6.13 -7.93
N ASP A 18 9.48 -6.13 -9.26
CA ASP A 18 10.53 -5.60 -10.14
C ASP A 18 10.74 -4.09 -9.97
N VAL A 19 9.67 -3.34 -9.70
CA VAL A 19 9.77 -1.93 -9.31
C VAL A 19 10.31 -1.81 -7.89
N LEU A 20 9.75 -2.56 -6.92
CA LEU A 20 10.18 -2.48 -5.52
C LEU A 20 11.69 -2.74 -5.37
N ARG A 21 12.28 -3.66 -6.14
CA ARG A 21 13.74 -3.91 -6.16
C ARG A 21 14.58 -2.69 -6.54
N GLN A 22 14.05 -1.79 -7.35
CA GLN A 22 14.75 -0.59 -7.81
C GLN A 22 14.73 0.54 -6.78
N TYR A 23 13.70 0.59 -5.93
CA TYR A 23 13.52 1.66 -4.94
C TYR A 23 13.84 1.22 -3.51
N PHE A 24 13.57 -0.03 -3.15
CA PHE A 24 13.83 -0.60 -1.81
C PHE A 24 15.24 -1.21 -1.74
N VAL A 25 16.24 -0.38 -2.06
CA VAL A 25 17.63 -0.82 -2.26
C VAL A 25 18.43 -1.00 -0.98
N LYS A 26 18.00 -0.40 0.14
CA LYS A 26 18.67 -0.52 1.44
C LYS A 26 17.96 -1.57 2.27
N SER A 27 18.70 -2.26 3.14
CA SER A 27 18.08 -3.05 4.20
C SER A 27 17.25 -2.14 5.10
N GLY A 28 16.11 -2.63 5.59
CA GLY A 28 15.22 -1.79 6.37
C GLY A 28 13.92 -2.48 6.76
N ASN A 29 13.06 -1.75 7.47
CA ASN A 29 11.72 -2.19 7.81
C ASN A 29 10.71 -1.68 6.76
N VAL A 30 9.84 -2.59 6.32
CA VAL A 30 8.72 -2.30 5.41
C VAL A 30 7.41 -2.48 6.17
N LEU A 31 6.52 -1.50 6.11
CA LEU A 31 5.12 -1.68 6.50
C LEU A 31 4.26 -1.80 5.23
N GLU A 32 3.54 -2.91 5.09
CA GLU A 32 2.51 -3.06 4.06
C GLU A 32 1.14 -2.71 4.65
N ILE A 33 0.50 -1.67 4.11
CA ILE A 33 -0.86 -1.26 4.49
C ILE A 33 -1.87 -1.91 3.54
N GLY A 34 -2.85 -2.62 4.10
CA GLY A 34 -3.90 -3.27 3.32
C GLY A 34 -3.42 -4.55 2.65
N ALA A 35 -2.75 -5.43 3.40
CA ALA A 35 -2.12 -6.65 2.89
C ALA A 35 -3.13 -7.71 2.41
N GLY A 36 -4.41 -7.59 2.77
CA GLY A 36 -5.48 -8.49 2.35
C GLY A 36 -5.16 -9.96 2.67
N THR A 37 -5.00 -10.78 1.63
CA THR A 37 -4.69 -12.22 1.76
C THR A 37 -3.24 -12.51 2.14
N GLY A 38 -2.37 -11.50 2.24
CA GLY A 38 -0.95 -11.66 2.55
C GLY A 38 -0.10 -12.27 1.42
N GLN A 39 -0.64 -12.39 0.20
CA GLN A 39 0.09 -12.93 -0.95
C GLN A 39 1.32 -12.08 -1.31
N HIS A 40 1.16 -10.76 -1.35
CA HIS A 40 2.24 -9.81 -1.58
C HIS A 40 3.29 -9.89 -0.48
N ALA A 41 2.86 -9.78 0.79
CA ALA A 41 3.74 -9.95 1.94
C ALA A 41 4.66 -11.18 1.83
N ARG A 42 4.10 -12.35 1.54
CA ARG A 42 4.89 -13.59 1.39
C ARG A 42 5.79 -13.59 0.16
N TYR A 43 5.24 -13.19 -0.99
CA TYR A 43 6.00 -13.22 -2.24
C TYR A 43 7.17 -12.24 -2.18
N PHE A 44 6.93 -10.99 -1.77
CA PHE A 44 7.97 -9.96 -1.67
C PHE A 44 9.00 -10.26 -0.59
N SER A 45 8.59 -10.68 0.61
CA SER A 45 9.56 -11.02 1.67
C SER A 45 10.50 -12.18 1.27
N SER A 46 10.01 -13.16 0.50
CA SER A 46 10.86 -14.26 0.00
C SER A 46 11.91 -13.82 -1.03
N LEU A 47 11.72 -12.67 -1.67
CA LEU A 47 12.61 -12.15 -2.72
C LEU A 47 13.48 -10.97 -2.23
N LEU A 48 12.95 -10.15 -1.33
CA LEU A 48 13.59 -8.95 -0.77
C LEU A 48 14.13 -9.28 0.62
N THR A 49 15.08 -10.20 0.69
CA THR A 49 15.55 -10.82 1.94
C THR A 49 16.27 -9.87 2.89
N THR A 50 16.71 -8.70 2.41
CA THR A 50 17.29 -7.62 3.22
C THR A 50 16.26 -6.76 3.94
N LEU A 51 14.97 -6.92 3.60
CA LEU A 51 13.86 -6.15 4.15
C LEU A 51 13.10 -6.97 5.20
N ARG A 52 12.79 -6.37 6.34
CA ARG A 52 11.88 -6.94 7.33
C ARG A 52 10.46 -6.45 7.02
N TRP A 53 9.60 -7.36 6.61
CA TRP A 53 8.30 -7.03 6.04
C TRP A 53 7.18 -7.25 7.05
N THR A 54 6.53 -6.19 7.48
CA THR A 54 5.39 -6.24 8.40
C THR A 54 4.11 -5.98 7.61
N PRO A 55 3.28 -6.99 7.34
CA PRO A 55 1.98 -6.78 6.75
C PRO A 55 0.98 -6.26 7.78
N SER A 56 0.04 -5.44 7.32
CA SER A 56 -1.02 -4.91 8.18
C SER A 56 -2.34 -4.85 7.47
N GLU A 57 -3.40 -4.91 8.26
CA GLU A 57 -4.76 -4.86 7.78
C GLU A 57 -5.70 -4.29 8.85
N VAL A 58 -6.88 -3.80 8.45
CA VAL A 58 -7.91 -3.38 9.40
C VAL A 58 -8.40 -4.59 10.24
N PRO A 59 -8.91 -4.36 11.47
CA PRO A 59 -9.30 -5.44 12.39
C PRO A 59 -10.17 -6.54 11.76
N ASP A 60 -11.13 -6.15 10.93
CA ASP A 60 -12.12 -7.06 10.32
C ASP A 60 -11.50 -8.09 9.35
N TYR A 61 -10.33 -7.78 8.77
CA TYR A 61 -9.66 -8.66 7.81
C TYR A 61 -8.36 -9.28 8.35
N MET A 62 -8.01 -9.02 9.62
CA MET A 62 -6.79 -9.57 10.24
C MET A 62 -6.74 -11.10 10.22
N LEU A 63 -7.86 -11.78 10.49
CA LEU A 63 -7.92 -13.25 10.46
C LEU A 63 -7.57 -13.81 9.08
N MET A 64 -8.02 -13.13 8.01
CA MET A 64 -7.71 -13.54 6.64
C MET A 64 -6.22 -13.36 6.34
N LEU A 65 -5.64 -12.25 6.77
CA LEU A 65 -4.21 -12.00 6.61
C LEU A 65 -3.37 -13.06 7.35
N GLU A 66 -3.68 -13.31 8.62
CA GLU A 66 -3.01 -14.31 9.46
C GLU A 66 -3.03 -15.69 8.81
N GLN A 67 -4.20 -16.14 8.33
CA GLN A 67 -4.33 -17.42 7.62
C GLN A 67 -3.50 -17.47 6.33
N GLY A 68 -3.41 -16.34 5.63
CA GLY A 68 -2.63 -16.18 4.42
C GLY A 68 -1.13 -16.36 4.63
N ILE A 69 -0.61 -15.83 5.74
CA ILE A 69 0.83 -15.80 6.04
C ILE A 69 1.31 -16.90 6.98
N THR A 70 0.41 -17.61 7.66
CA THR A 70 0.75 -18.71 8.57
C THR A 70 1.60 -19.79 7.88
N ASN A 71 2.59 -20.31 8.63
CA ASN A 71 3.51 -21.35 8.20
C ASN A 71 4.24 -21.00 6.88
N SER A 72 4.62 -19.72 6.71
CA SER A 72 5.39 -19.28 5.53
C SER A 72 6.82 -19.83 5.53
N GLY A 73 7.44 -19.97 6.71
CA GLY A 73 8.86 -20.30 6.86
C GLY A 73 9.81 -19.16 6.45
N ILE A 74 9.28 -17.96 6.17
CA ILE A 74 10.05 -16.81 5.71
C ILE A 74 10.50 -15.99 6.92
N SER A 75 11.80 -15.97 7.21
CA SER A 75 12.35 -15.40 8.45
C SER A 75 12.23 -13.89 8.58
N ASN A 76 12.14 -13.18 7.46
CA ASN A 76 12.01 -11.73 7.40
C ASN A 76 10.56 -11.26 7.18
N LEU A 77 9.60 -12.18 7.13
CA LEU A 77 8.18 -11.85 7.20
C LEU A 77 7.78 -11.76 8.68
N ILE A 78 7.41 -10.56 9.11
CA ILE A 78 7.05 -10.25 10.49
C ILE A 78 5.58 -10.57 10.73
N ASP A 79 5.22 -10.86 11.98
CA ASP A 79 3.84 -11.08 12.39
C ASP A 79 2.95 -9.90 11.96
N PRO A 80 1.72 -10.18 11.50
CA PRO A 80 0.84 -9.14 10.98
C PRO A 80 0.37 -8.24 12.11
N ILE A 81 0.12 -6.97 11.79
CA ILE A 81 -0.36 -6.00 12.77
C ILE A 81 -1.69 -5.39 12.32
N SER A 82 -2.55 -5.07 13.28
CA SER A 82 -3.81 -4.39 12.98
C SER A 82 -3.57 -2.90 12.80
N VAL A 83 -3.95 -2.36 11.64
CA VAL A 83 -3.85 -0.93 11.31
C VAL A 83 -5.11 -0.49 10.58
N ASP A 84 -5.87 0.40 11.20
CA ASP A 84 -6.92 1.17 10.55
C ASP A 84 -6.51 2.64 10.55
N VAL A 85 -6.25 3.18 9.36
CA VAL A 85 -5.79 4.56 9.16
C VAL A 85 -6.71 5.62 9.76
N ASN A 86 -7.99 5.29 9.99
CA ASN A 86 -8.96 6.23 10.54
C ASN A 86 -8.95 6.30 12.07
N THR A 87 -8.43 5.27 12.74
CA THR A 87 -8.49 5.15 14.21
C THR A 87 -7.11 5.04 14.85
N VAL A 88 -6.11 4.62 14.08
CA VAL A 88 -4.74 4.44 14.54
C VAL A 88 -4.11 5.75 14.98
N GLN A 89 -3.36 5.70 16.09
CA GLN A 89 -2.58 6.81 16.60
C GLN A 89 -1.09 6.52 16.37
N PRO A 90 -0.34 7.38 15.67
CA PRO A 90 1.08 7.18 15.47
C PRO A 90 1.86 7.28 16.80
N GLY A 91 2.84 6.40 17.00
CA GLY A 91 4.02 6.69 17.83
C GLY A 91 3.92 6.63 19.35
N SER A 92 2.92 6.00 19.99
CA SER A 92 2.87 5.94 21.46
C SER A 92 3.35 4.60 22.07
N SER A 93 3.18 3.46 21.38
CA SER A 93 3.75 2.15 21.75
C SER A 93 3.51 1.11 20.66
N GLY A 94 4.20 -0.05 20.73
CA GLY A 94 3.96 -1.19 19.85
C GLY A 94 4.63 -1.09 18.46
N PRO A 95 4.17 -1.89 17.47
CA PRO A 95 4.78 -1.98 16.14
C PRO A 95 4.77 -0.68 15.31
N LEU A 96 4.00 0.33 15.74
CA LEU A 96 3.96 1.67 15.14
C LEU A 96 4.79 2.70 15.91
N ALA A 97 5.55 2.27 16.92
CA ALA A 97 6.52 3.09 17.61
C ALA A 97 7.90 3.10 16.92
N VAL A 98 8.11 2.23 15.93
CA VAL A 98 9.34 2.23 15.11
C VAL A 98 9.13 3.07 13.85
N GLN A 99 10.22 3.67 13.37
CA GLN A 99 10.23 4.25 12.04
C GLN A 99 10.43 3.17 10.99
N TYR A 100 9.77 3.35 9.84
CA TYR A 100 9.89 2.49 8.67
C TYR A 100 10.73 3.16 7.61
N ASP A 101 11.63 2.42 6.99
CA ASP A 101 12.40 2.89 5.82
C ASP A 101 11.50 2.95 4.59
N TYR A 102 10.53 2.02 4.55
CA TYR A 102 9.63 1.82 3.43
C TYR A 102 8.20 1.55 3.88
N ILE A 103 7.25 2.09 3.13
CA ILE A 103 5.83 1.73 3.25
C ILE A 103 5.32 1.32 1.88
N TYR A 104 4.49 0.28 1.83
CA TYR A 104 3.92 -0.24 0.60
C TYR A 104 2.40 -0.39 0.74
N SER A 105 1.66 -0.10 -0.32
CA SER A 105 0.22 -0.37 -0.37
C SER A 105 -0.24 -0.60 -1.81
N ALA A 106 -1.08 -1.61 -2.05
CA ALA A 106 -1.57 -1.92 -3.39
C ALA A 106 -3.08 -2.11 -3.40
N ASN A 107 -3.73 -1.48 -4.37
CA ASN A 107 -5.18 -1.55 -4.61
C ASN A 107 -6.03 -1.13 -3.39
N THR A 108 -5.51 -0.23 -2.55
CA THR A 108 -6.19 0.25 -1.34
C THR A 108 -6.83 1.62 -1.53
N LEU A 109 -6.11 2.57 -2.16
CA LEU A 109 -6.52 3.97 -2.26
C LEU A 109 -7.88 4.18 -2.95
N HIS A 110 -8.22 3.34 -3.93
CA HIS A 110 -9.49 3.43 -4.63
C HIS A 110 -10.65 2.76 -3.88
N ILE A 111 -10.36 1.95 -2.87
CA ILE A 111 -11.35 1.33 -1.97
C ILE A 111 -11.63 2.26 -0.78
N MET A 112 -10.57 2.85 -0.22
CA MET A 112 -10.64 3.79 0.89
C MET A 112 -11.50 5.02 0.54
N SER A 113 -12.15 5.63 1.52
CA SER A 113 -12.73 6.98 1.35
C SER A 113 -11.63 8.02 1.09
N TRP A 114 -11.97 9.19 0.53
CA TRP A 114 -11.00 10.27 0.38
C TRP A 114 -10.36 10.69 1.71
N GLN A 115 -11.16 10.80 2.77
CA GLN A 115 -10.66 11.11 4.10
C GLN A 115 -9.69 10.03 4.62
N SER A 116 -9.95 8.76 4.33
CA SER A 116 -9.05 7.66 4.69
C SER A 116 -7.72 7.74 3.90
N CYS A 117 -7.72 8.19 2.64
CA CYS A 117 -6.49 8.47 1.90
C CYS A 117 -5.69 9.61 2.56
N ILE A 118 -6.34 10.70 2.97
CA ILE A 118 -5.69 11.80 3.71
C ILE A 118 -5.08 11.28 5.02
N ASN A 119 -5.84 10.46 5.76
CA ASN A 119 -5.38 9.86 7.01
C ASN A 119 -4.18 8.94 6.78
N LEU A 120 -4.19 8.14 5.70
CA LEU A 120 -3.05 7.31 5.30
C LEU A 120 -1.80 8.17 5.03
N ILE A 121 -1.92 9.23 4.25
CA ILE A 121 -0.79 10.14 3.95
C ILE A 121 -0.23 10.74 5.26
N SER A 122 -1.10 11.19 6.17
CA SER A 122 -0.70 11.69 7.49
C SER A 122 0.02 10.63 8.32
N LEU A 123 -0.51 9.40 8.36
CA LEU A 123 0.09 8.29 9.09
C LEU A 123 1.48 7.97 8.54
N VAL A 124 1.60 7.84 7.23
CA VAL A 124 2.85 7.52 6.53
C VAL A 124 3.91 8.57 6.78
N SER A 125 3.53 9.86 6.76
CA SER A 125 4.45 10.95 7.09
C SER A 125 5.01 10.81 8.50
N ASN A 126 4.20 10.38 9.47
CA ASN A 126 4.68 10.15 10.84
C ASN A 126 5.57 8.91 10.97
N LEU A 127 5.24 7.83 10.25
CA LEU A 127 5.92 6.54 10.38
C LEU A 127 7.21 6.43 9.56
N LEU A 128 7.33 7.13 8.44
CA LEU A 128 8.54 7.06 7.61
C LEU A 128 9.74 7.70 8.29
N ALA A 129 10.89 7.05 8.19
CA ALA A 129 12.18 7.67 8.46
C ALA A 129 12.43 8.84 7.49
N SER A 130 13.31 9.77 7.86
CA SER A 130 13.70 10.87 6.96
C SER A 130 14.29 10.32 5.65
N GLY A 131 13.76 10.76 4.51
CA GLY A 131 14.12 10.24 3.19
C GLY A 131 13.59 8.83 2.88
N GLY A 132 12.77 8.24 3.75
CA GLY A 132 12.08 6.97 3.51
C GLY A 132 11.04 7.10 2.40
N LEU A 133 10.65 5.95 1.83
CA LEU A 133 9.77 5.90 0.67
C LEU A 133 8.44 5.23 0.98
N MET A 134 7.33 5.80 0.51
CA MET A 134 6.09 5.06 0.34
C MET A 134 5.90 4.71 -1.14
N VAL A 135 5.41 3.50 -1.43
CA VAL A 135 5.07 3.07 -2.78
C VAL A 135 3.62 2.63 -2.81
N THR A 136 2.81 3.25 -3.67
CA THR A 136 1.39 2.91 -3.83
C THR A 136 1.09 2.40 -5.23
N TYR A 137 0.42 1.25 -5.35
CA TYR A 137 0.03 0.64 -6.63
C TYR A 137 -1.49 0.69 -6.83
N GLY A 138 -1.95 1.03 -8.03
CA GLY A 138 -3.35 0.92 -8.41
C GLY A 138 -3.72 1.80 -9.60
N PRO A 139 -5.02 1.92 -9.93
CA PRO A 139 -5.49 2.85 -10.93
C PRO A 139 -5.50 4.27 -10.37
N TYR A 140 -5.13 5.24 -11.20
CA TYR A 140 -5.18 6.66 -10.87
C TYR A 140 -5.64 7.49 -12.07
N ASN A 141 -6.28 8.61 -11.76
CA ASN A 141 -6.62 9.66 -12.72
C ASN A 141 -5.49 10.70 -12.78
N VAL A 142 -5.46 11.44 -13.89
CA VAL A 142 -4.57 12.59 -14.09
C VAL A 142 -5.41 13.76 -14.59
N ASN A 143 -5.31 14.93 -13.95
CA ASN A 143 -6.14 16.10 -14.27
C ASN A 143 -7.66 15.79 -14.28
N ASN A 144 -8.13 14.97 -13.35
CA ASN A 144 -9.51 14.47 -13.24
C ASN A 144 -10.00 13.69 -14.47
N GLN A 145 -9.09 13.20 -15.32
CA GLN A 145 -9.42 12.36 -16.46
C GLN A 145 -9.11 10.90 -16.18
N PHE A 146 -10.05 10.02 -16.54
CA PHE A 146 -9.80 8.58 -16.53
C PHE A 146 -8.74 8.21 -17.57
N SER A 147 -7.83 7.31 -17.20
CA SER A 147 -6.79 6.84 -18.11
C SER A 147 -7.29 5.81 -19.14
N SER A 148 -8.52 5.30 -18.98
CA SER A 148 -9.17 4.36 -19.92
C SER A 148 -10.66 4.17 -19.63
N ASP A 149 -11.43 3.73 -20.62
CA ASP A 149 -12.84 3.33 -20.46
C ASP A 149 -13.02 2.22 -19.41
N SER A 150 -12.04 1.33 -19.26
CA SER A 150 -12.09 0.30 -18.23
C SER A 150 -12.00 0.90 -16.83
N ASN A 151 -11.19 1.94 -16.65
CA ASN A 151 -11.06 2.63 -15.37
C ASN A 151 -12.30 3.45 -15.04
N GLU A 152 -12.93 4.10 -16.02
CA GLU A 152 -14.21 4.77 -15.82
C GLU A 152 -15.30 3.78 -15.35
N ARG A 153 -15.43 2.63 -16.03
CA ARG A 153 -16.38 1.58 -15.60
C ARG A 153 -16.05 1.03 -14.22
N PHE A 154 -14.77 0.87 -13.90
CA PHE A 154 -14.32 0.40 -12.59
C PHE A 154 -14.66 1.42 -11.49
N ASP A 155 -14.46 2.71 -11.72
CA ASP A 155 -14.83 3.79 -10.80
C ASP A 155 -16.34 3.82 -10.51
N LEU A 156 -17.16 3.68 -11.55
CA LEU A 156 -18.61 3.58 -11.39
C LEU A 156 -19.00 2.35 -10.56
N TRP A 157 -18.37 1.20 -10.81
CA TRP A 157 -18.62 -0.02 -10.03
C TRP A 157 -18.22 0.13 -8.56
N LEU A 158 -17.08 0.77 -8.28
CA LEU A 158 -16.64 1.09 -6.91
C LEU A 158 -17.70 1.95 -6.18
N LYS A 159 -18.10 3.07 -6.82
CA LYS A 159 -19.07 4.02 -6.25
C LYS A 159 -20.47 3.44 -6.02
N GLN A 160 -20.86 2.43 -6.80
CA GLN A 160 -22.11 1.69 -6.56
C GLN A 160 -22.08 0.87 -5.27
N ARG A 161 -20.91 0.35 -4.89
CA ARG A 161 -20.74 -0.44 -3.66
C ARG A 161 -20.52 0.46 -2.44
N ASP A 162 -19.72 1.50 -2.61
CA ASP A 162 -19.45 2.52 -1.59
C ASP A 162 -19.24 3.86 -2.29
N SER A 163 -20.13 4.83 -2.06
CA SER A 163 -20.10 6.14 -2.71
C SER A 163 -18.88 6.99 -2.34
N LEU A 164 -18.14 6.63 -1.29
CA LEU A 164 -16.91 7.32 -0.88
C LEU A 164 -15.66 6.74 -1.56
N SER A 165 -15.77 5.54 -2.14
CA SER A 165 -14.72 4.90 -2.92
C SER A 165 -14.64 5.46 -4.34
N GLY A 166 -13.56 5.16 -5.06
CA GLY A 166 -13.32 5.65 -6.42
C GLY A 166 -11.86 5.88 -6.73
N ILE A 167 -11.54 5.96 -8.01
CA ILE A 167 -10.18 6.19 -8.50
C ILE A 167 -9.71 7.58 -8.06
N ARG A 168 -8.50 7.64 -7.51
CA ARG A 168 -7.90 8.88 -7.00
C ARG A 168 -7.14 9.62 -8.08
N ASP A 169 -7.22 10.95 -8.04
CA ASP A 169 -6.41 11.79 -8.91
C ASP A 169 -5.02 12.01 -8.30
N ILE A 170 -3.98 11.92 -9.15
CA ILE A 170 -2.59 12.09 -8.71
C ILE A 170 -2.33 13.53 -8.24
N ASP A 171 -2.98 14.53 -8.83
CA ASP A 171 -2.75 15.93 -8.49
C ASP A 171 -3.34 16.26 -7.12
N ASP A 172 -4.53 15.75 -6.81
CA ASP A 172 -5.13 15.86 -5.47
C ASP A 172 -4.24 15.18 -4.42
N LEU A 173 -3.79 13.95 -4.71
CA LEU A 173 -2.87 13.18 -3.88
C LEU A 173 -1.54 13.93 -3.65
N ARG A 174 -0.99 14.58 -4.69
CA ARG A 174 0.23 15.38 -4.58
C ARG A 174 0.04 16.58 -3.66
N CYS A 175 -1.08 17.30 -3.78
CA CYS A 175 -1.42 18.42 -2.91
C CYS A 175 -1.47 17.98 -1.44
N GLU A 176 -2.23 16.92 -1.13
CA GLU A 176 -2.35 16.38 0.22
C GLU A 176 -1.02 15.87 0.79
N GLY A 177 -0.18 15.27 -0.05
CA GLY A 177 1.16 14.83 0.30
C GLY A 177 2.05 15.98 0.74
N LEU A 178 2.13 17.04 -0.08
CA LEU A 178 3.04 18.16 0.16
C LEU A 178 2.73 18.87 1.48
N GLU A 179 1.45 19.03 1.83
CA GLU A 179 1.03 19.57 3.11
C GLU A 179 1.50 18.73 4.32
N LYS A 180 1.81 17.46 4.09
CA LYS A 180 2.19 16.47 5.11
C LYS A 180 3.64 16.02 4.95
N ASN A 181 4.51 16.82 4.33
CA ASN A 181 5.93 16.48 4.12
C ASN A 181 6.16 15.17 3.35
N LEU A 182 5.28 14.88 2.39
CA LEU A 182 5.46 13.80 1.42
C LEU A 182 5.38 14.38 0.01
N GLN A 183 6.23 13.93 -0.89
CA GLN A 183 6.15 14.32 -2.29
C GLN A 183 6.15 13.08 -3.18
N ILE A 184 5.47 13.15 -4.33
CA ILE A 184 5.58 12.13 -5.37
C ILE A 184 6.82 12.46 -6.19
N ASP A 185 7.85 11.63 -6.07
CA ASP A 185 9.10 11.74 -6.82
C ASP A 185 8.97 11.17 -8.23
N ASP A 186 8.19 10.10 -8.38
CA ASP A 186 8.13 9.34 -9.62
C ASP A 186 6.76 8.67 -9.81
N ILE A 187 6.41 8.45 -11.08
CA ILE A 187 5.17 7.81 -11.50
C ILE A 187 5.53 6.79 -12.57
N ILE A 188 5.34 5.51 -12.24
CA ILE A 188 5.69 4.40 -13.12
C ILE A 188 4.41 3.82 -13.69
N GLU A 189 4.33 3.78 -15.03
CA GLU A 189 3.23 3.12 -15.72
C GLU A 189 3.31 1.60 -15.52
N MET A 190 2.18 0.99 -15.19
CA MET A 190 2.07 -0.44 -14.91
C MET A 190 1.04 -1.09 -15.84
N PRO A 191 1.10 -2.42 -16.02
CA PRO A 191 0.09 -3.14 -16.81
C PRO A 191 -1.34 -2.88 -16.35
N VAL A 192 -2.28 -3.03 -17.29
CA VAL A 192 -3.73 -2.92 -17.05
C VAL A 192 -4.12 -1.53 -16.51
N ASN A 193 -3.51 -0.47 -17.08
CA ASN A 193 -3.81 0.94 -16.79
C ASN A 193 -3.65 1.33 -15.31
N ASN A 194 -2.77 0.62 -14.58
CA ASN A 194 -2.35 0.95 -13.24
C ASN A 194 -1.08 1.80 -13.26
N LYS A 195 -0.75 2.41 -12.13
CA LYS A 195 0.53 3.09 -11.90
C LYS A 195 1.09 2.70 -10.54
N MET A 196 2.40 2.87 -10.39
CA MET A 196 3.05 2.97 -9.09
C MET A 196 3.47 4.40 -8.85
N LEU A 197 3.07 4.96 -7.71
CA LEU A 197 3.52 6.27 -7.26
C LEU A 197 4.63 6.05 -6.24
N ILE A 198 5.77 6.69 -6.46
CA ILE A 198 6.91 6.68 -5.55
C ILE A 198 6.88 7.97 -4.74
N TRP A 199 6.60 7.84 -3.46
CA TRP A 199 6.52 8.94 -2.52
C TRP A 199 7.77 9.01 -1.68
N ARG A 200 8.29 10.21 -1.41
CA ARG A 200 9.41 10.43 -0.50
C ARG A 200 8.99 11.36 0.63
N LYS A 201 9.41 11.03 1.85
CA LYS A 201 9.35 11.94 2.98
C LYS A 201 10.43 13.02 2.87
N ILE A 202 10.01 14.28 2.81
CA ILE A 202 10.86 15.47 2.74
C ILE A 202 11.23 16.01 4.12
#